data_AF-A3INY1-F1
#
_entry.id   AF-A3INY1-F1
#
_cell.length_a   1.000
_cell.length_b   1.000
_cell.length_c   1.000
_cell.angle_alpha   90.00
_cell.angle_beta   90.00
_cell.angle_gamma   90.00
#
_symmetry.space_group_name_H-M   'P 1'
#
loop_
_entity.id
_entity.type
_entity.pdbx_description
1 polymer ?
#
loop_
_entity_poly.entity_id
_entity_poly.type
_entity_poly.pdbx_seq_one_letter_code
_entity_poly.pdbx_strand_id
1 'polypeptide(L)'
;MKYLTCLLLSGSILSNFAEAASGLQTSTLLLKNLVVTQDAGSFPQVPYQKTRNVYQSPSAEETKKRLAQEVSIQIANDIAYGLVVAHDKQQIRYGTRMYRKVQTAINLLRRGAGLNGASRRSGVPRSTLDQLMQWGQQRPGASPYHVE
;
A
#
# COMPACT_ATOMS: atom_id res chain seq x y z
N MET A 1 -48.10 -20.25 12.34
CA MET A 1 -48.98 -19.29 11.67
C MET A 1 -48.19 -18.02 11.40
N LYS A 2 -47.98 -17.70 10.13
CA LYS A 2 -47.17 -16.59 9.62
C LYS A 2 -48.03 -15.33 9.59
N TYR A 3 -47.56 -14.22 10.15
CA TYR A 3 -48.15 -12.91 9.88
C TYR A 3 -47.18 -12.08 9.03
N LEU A 4 -47.72 -11.75 7.86
CA LEU A 4 -47.18 -10.97 6.79
C LEU A 4 -47.78 -9.57 6.94
N THR A 5 -46.98 -8.55 7.20
CA THR A 5 -47.40 -7.15 7.03
C THR A 5 -46.28 -6.37 6.35
N CYS A 6 -46.52 -6.12 5.07
CA CYS A 6 -45.86 -5.15 4.21
C CYS A 6 -46.46 -3.78 4.51
N LEU A 7 -45.65 -2.74 4.71
CA LEU A 7 -46.08 -1.36 4.49
C LEU A 7 -44.90 -0.48 4.07
N LEU A 8 -45.04 0.00 2.84
CA LEU A 8 -44.21 0.95 2.08
C LEU A 8 -44.25 2.34 2.72
N LEU A 9 -43.19 3.14 2.54
CA LEU A 9 -43.23 4.60 2.31
C LEU A 9 -41.76 5.05 2.07
N SER A 10 -41.30 5.18 0.83
CA SER A 10 -41.31 6.40 -0.03
C SER A 10 -40.36 7.51 0.45
N GLY A 11 -39.36 7.84 -0.37
CA GLY A 11 -38.52 9.03 -0.16
C GLY A 11 -37.35 9.16 -1.13
N SER A 12 -37.59 9.10 -2.43
CA SER A 12 -36.66 9.62 -3.44
C SER A 12 -36.81 11.14 -3.49
N ILE A 13 -35.73 11.89 -3.30
CA ILE A 13 -35.65 13.29 -3.76
C ILE A 13 -34.38 13.43 -4.59
N LEU A 14 -34.61 13.73 -5.86
CA LEU A 14 -33.64 14.04 -6.90
C LEU A 14 -33.59 15.56 -7.03
N SER A 15 -32.43 16.09 -7.46
CA SER A 15 -32.21 17.42 -8.06
C SER A 15 -32.21 18.62 -7.08
N ASN A 16 -31.49 19.72 -7.26
CA ASN A 16 -30.56 20.19 -8.30
C ASN A 16 -29.98 21.57 -7.83
N PHE A 17 -28.83 21.96 -8.41
CA PHE A 17 -28.39 23.32 -8.77
C PHE A 17 -27.99 24.39 -7.72
N ALA A 18 -26.73 24.86 -7.91
CA ALA A 18 -26.19 26.25 -7.91
C ALA A 18 -24.73 26.14 -7.40
N GLU A 19 -23.65 26.28 -8.17
CA GLU A 19 -23.25 27.18 -9.26
C GLU A 19 -23.45 28.68 -8.99
N ALA A 20 -22.39 29.27 -8.44
CA ALA A 20 -21.95 30.66 -8.63
C ALA A 20 -20.40 30.59 -8.57
N ALA A 21 -19.68 30.79 -9.68
CA ALA A 21 -19.19 32.08 -10.18
C ALA A 21 -18.40 32.83 -9.08
N SER A 22 -17.17 33.29 -9.25
CA SER A 22 -16.46 33.72 -10.45
C SER A 22 -15.02 34.10 -10.04
N GLY A 23 -14.06 33.94 -10.95
CA GLY A 23 -12.68 34.38 -10.69
C GLY A 23 -11.70 34.04 -11.80
N LEU A 24 -11.86 34.71 -12.96
CA LEU A 24 -10.84 35.24 -13.89
C LEU A 24 -9.56 34.40 -14.13
N GLN A 25 -9.08 34.13 -15.34
CA GLN A 25 -9.32 34.73 -16.65
C GLN A 25 -8.62 33.82 -17.67
N THR A 26 -9.36 33.29 -18.64
CA THR A 26 -8.79 32.88 -19.92
C THR A 26 -8.84 34.08 -20.85
N SER A 27 -7.74 34.38 -21.52
CA SER A 27 -7.74 35.29 -22.67
C SER A 27 -6.85 34.67 -23.73
N THR A 28 -7.51 33.96 -24.62
CA THR A 28 -7.03 33.62 -25.96
C THR A 28 -6.83 34.91 -26.76
N LEU A 29 -5.61 35.14 -27.25
CA LEU A 29 -5.41 35.95 -28.44
C LEU A 29 -4.38 35.27 -29.35
N LEU A 30 -4.92 34.71 -30.43
CA LEU A 30 -4.20 34.20 -31.58
C LEU A 30 -4.03 35.38 -32.54
N LEU A 31 -2.79 35.79 -32.88
CA LEU A 31 -2.49 36.25 -34.25
C LEU A 31 -0.97 36.30 -34.53
N LYS A 32 -0.58 35.44 -35.46
CA LYS A 32 0.36 35.65 -36.59
C LYS A 32 1.84 35.98 -36.33
N ASN A 33 2.63 34.97 -36.71
CA ASN A 33 3.70 34.99 -37.71
C ASN A 33 5.15 35.25 -37.26
N LEU A 34 5.96 34.23 -37.59
CA LEU A 34 7.34 34.27 -38.11
C LEU A 34 8.40 34.84 -37.17
N VAL A 35 9.26 33.96 -36.64
CA VAL A 35 10.60 33.73 -37.20
C VAL A 35 11.22 32.52 -36.49
N VAL A 36 11.78 31.64 -37.31
CA VAL A 36 12.70 30.56 -36.92
C VAL A 36 13.98 31.19 -36.37
N THR A 37 14.36 30.82 -35.16
CA THR A 37 15.78 30.73 -34.76
C THR A 37 15.96 29.57 -33.79
N GLN A 38 16.69 28.57 -34.26
CA GLN A 38 17.22 27.48 -33.44
C GLN A 38 18.34 28.05 -32.58
N ASP A 39 18.11 28.26 -31.29
CA ASP A 39 19.19 28.47 -30.33
C ASP A 39 19.17 27.33 -29.31
N ALA A 40 19.89 26.26 -29.66
CA ALA A 40 20.28 25.19 -28.77
C ALA A 40 21.27 25.73 -27.73
N GLY A 41 20.75 26.42 -26.71
CA GLY A 41 21.52 26.98 -25.60
C GLY A 41 21.61 26.03 -24.41
N SER A 42 22.67 25.21 -24.40
CA SER A 42 23.43 24.81 -23.19
C SER A 42 22.65 24.62 -21.87
N PHE A 43 22.21 23.39 -21.59
CA PHE A 43 21.98 22.97 -20.20
C PHE A 43 23.34 22.87 -19.48
N PRO A 44 23.50 23.38 -18.24
CA PRO A 44 24.73 23.22 -17.50
C PRO A 44 24.99 21.72 -17.26
N GLN A 45 26.06 21.20 -17.85
CA GLN A 45 26.57 19.86 -17.54
C GLN A 45 27.12 19.87 -16.12
N VAL A 46 26.29 19.47 -15.16
CA VAL A 46 26.77 19.07 -13.84
C VAL A 46 27.68 17.85 -14.01
N PRO A 47 28.91 17.85 -13.47
CA PRO A 47 29.77 16.69 -13.54
C PRO A 47 29.10 15.54 -12.78
N TYR A 48 28.63 14.53 -13.51
CA TYR A 48 28.21 13.27 -12.91
C TYR A 48 29.48 12.57 -12.42
N GLN A 49 29.91 12.86 -11.20
CA GLN A 49 30.89 12.03 -10.52
C GLN A 49 30.20 10.71 -10.19
N LYS A 50 30.39 9.74 -11.10
CA LYS A 50 30.11 8.34 -10.83
C LYS A 50 31.03 7.93 -9.69
N THR A 51 30.55 8.02 -8.45
CA THR A 51 31.21 7.43 -7.30
C THR A 51 31.36 5.95 -7.63
N ARG A 52 32.61 5.55 -7.89
CA ARG A 52 32.98 4.17 -8.16
C ARG A 52 32.73 3.45 -6.85
N ASN A 53 31.53 2.89 -6.71
CA ASN A 53 31.12 2.13 -5.55
C ASN A 53 32.13 1.00 -5.41
N VAL A 54 33.04 1.12 -4.43
CA VAL A 54 33.99 0.08 -4.10
C VAL A 54 33.12 -1.12 -3.77
N TYR A 55 33.14 -2.14 -4.63
CA TYR A 55 32.46 -3.41 -4.44
C TYR A 55 33.11 -4.09 -3.23
N GLN A 56 32.78 -3.65 -2.03
CA GLN A 56 32.99 -4.44 -0.82
C GLN A 56 31.97 -5.57 -0.90
N SER A 57 32.45 -6.77 -1.19
CA SER A 57 31.62 -7.98 -1.10
C SER A 57 30.97 -8.02 0.28
N PRO A 58 29.64 -8.18 0.36
CA PRO A 58 28.93 -8.13 1.64
C PRO A 58 29.48 -9.21 2.57
N SER A 59 29.72 -8.82 3.83
CA SER A 59 30.13 -9.78 4.86
C SER A 59 29.06 -10.86 5.04
N ALA A 60 29.45 -12.06 5.49
CA ALA A 60 28.50 -13.15 5.73
C ALA A 60 27.34 -12.72 6.66
N GLU A 61 27.62 -11.88 7.66
CA GLU A 61 26.61 -11.34 8.57
C GLU A 61 25.63 -10.37 7.90
N GLU A 62 26.11 -9.56 6.96
CA GLU A 62 25.24 -8.67 6.20
C GLU A 62 24.30 -9.47 5.29
N THR A 63 24.81 -10.51 4.64
CA THR A 63 24.00 -11.43 3.83
C THR A 63 22.90 -12.10 4.67
N LYS A 64 23.22 -12.60 5.87
CA LYS A 64 22.23 -13.17 6.79
C LYS A 64 21.16 -12.16 7.18
N LYS A 65 21.53 -10.92 7.52
CA LYS A 65 20.58 -9.85 7.85
C LYS A 65 19.66 -9.52 6.68
N ARG A 66 20.19 -9.45 5.46
CA ARG A 66 19.40 -9.23 4.24
C ARG A 66 18.40 -10.36 4.00
N LEU A 67 18.82 -11.62 4.17
CA LEU A 67 17.94 -12.77 4.05
C LEU A 67 16.82 -12.76 5.10
N ALA A 68 17.16 -12.52 6.37
CA ALA A 68 16.17 -12.42 7.44
C ALA A 68 15.17 -11.28 7.20
N GLN A 69 15.64 -10.15 6.68
CA GLN A 69 14.79 -9.02 6.30
C GLN A 69 13.85 -9.39 5.15
N GLU A 70 14.35 -10.06 4.11
CA GLU A 70 13.56 -10.52 2.97
C GLU A 70 12.46 -11.49 3.41
N VAL A 71 12.80 -12.46 4.26
CA VAL A 71 11.83 -13.38 4.88
C VAL A 71 10.75 -12.61 5.64
N SER A 72 11.14 -11.61 6.44
CA SER A 72 10.16 -10.82 7.21
C SER A 72 9.26 -9.98 6.30
N ILE A 73 9.78 -9.46 5.19
CA ILE A 73 8.99 -8.76 4.16
C ILE A 73 7.98 -9.72 3.50
N GLN A 74 8.40 -10.95 3.17
CA GLN A 74 7.50 -11.96 2.60
C GLN A 74 6.34 -12.28 3.55
N ILE A 75 6.65 -12.56 4.81
CA ILE A 75 5.63 -12.79 5.87
C ILE A 75 4.69 -11.58 6.00
N ALA A 76 5.24 -10.35 5.97
CA ALA A 76 4.43 -9.14 6.05
C ALA A 76 3.45 -9.01 4.89
N ASN A 77 3.87 -9.38 3.68
CA ASN A 77 3.04 -9.34 2.48
C ASN A 77 1.95 -10.42 2.50
N ASP A 78 2.27 -11.62 3.00
CA ASP A 78 1.29 -12.68 3.18
C ASP A 78 0.21 -12.25 4.19
N ILE A 79 0.61 -11.72 5.36
CA ILE A 79 -0.34 -11.21 6.36
C ILE A 79 -1.17 -10.04 5.79
N ALA A 80 -0.58 -9.17 4.98
CA ALA A 80 -1.30 -8.07 4.34
C ALA A 80 -2.41 -8.58 3.40
N TYR A 81 -2.12 -9.59 2.58
CA TYR A 81 -3.12 -10.22 1.72
C TYR A 81 -4.17 -10.97 2.56
N GLY A 82 -3.73 -11.74 3.56
CA GLY A 82 -4.62 -12.43 4.48
C GLY A 82 -5.58 -11.50 5.21
N LEU A 83 -5.18 -10.25 5.48
CA LEU A 83 -6.05 -9.25 6.08
C LEU A 83 -7.17 -8.80 5.14
N VAL A 84 -6.93 -8.79 3.83
CA VAL A 84 -7.97 -8.57 2.82
C VAL A 84 -8.95 -9.73 2.84
N VAL A 85 -8.45 -10.97 2.81
CA VAL A 85 -9.30 -12.18 2.91
C VAL A 85 -10.10 -12.19 4.22
N ALA A 86 -9.51 -11.78 5.34
CA ALA A 86 -10.18 -11.68 6.62
C ALA A 86 -11.30 -10.63 6.63
N HIS A 87 -11.13 -9.55 5.85
CA HIS A 87 -12.15 -8.53 5.65
C HIS A 87 -13.34 -9.10 4.87
N ASP A 88 -13.08 -9.80 3.76
CA ASP A 88 -14.11 -10.42 2.93
C ASP A 88 -14.89 -11.49 3.70
N LYS A 89 -14.21 -12.25 4.57
CA LYS A 89 -14.80 -13.22 5.50
C LYS A 89 -15.49 -12.58 6.72
N GLN A 90 -15.54 -11.24 6.81
CA GLN A 90 -16.08 -10.47 7.92
C GLN A 90 -15.45 -10.75 9.30
N GLN A 91 -14.28 -11.39 9.36
CA GLN A 91 -13.60 -11.72 10.62
C GLN A 91 -12.83 -10.53 11.19
N ILE A 92 -12.19 -9.73 10.32
CA ILE A 92 -11.49 -8.50 10.71
C ILE A 92 -11.95 -7.38 9.79
N ARG A 93 -12.88 -6.55 10.27
CA ARG A 93 -13.41 -5.43 9.49
C ARG A 93 -12.44 -4.27 9.44
N TYR A 94 -12.41 -3.57 8.31
CA TYR A 94 -11.67 -2.33 8.14
C TYR A 94 -12.04 -1.31 9.24
N GLY A 95 -11.04 -0.52 9.67
CA GLY A 95 -11.22 0.53 10.68
C GLY A 95 -11.29 0.06 12.14
N THR A 96 -11.50 -1.23 12.39
CA THR A 96 -11.55 -1.80 13.74
C THR A 96 -10.21 -1.73 14.48
N ARG A 97 -10.24 -1.82 15.81
CA ARG A 97 -9.02 -1.88 16.63
C ARG A 97 -8.12 -3.06 16.23
N MET A 98 -8.70 -4.23 15.96
CA MET A 98 -7.93 -5.40 15.52
C MET A 98 -7.26 -5.15 14.17
N TYR A 99 -7.98 -4.58 13.19
CA TYR A 99 -7.40 -4.20 11.90
C TYR A 99 -6.17 -3.29 12.06
N ARG A 100 -6.29 -2.23 12.87
CA ARG A 100 -5.17 -1.30 13.14
C ARG A 100 -3.99 -2.00 13.82
N LYS A 101 -4.24 -2.93 14.74
CA LYS A 101 -3.19 -3.72 15.38
C LYS A 101 -2.46 -4.64 14.37
N VAL A 102 -3.19 -5.28 13.45
CA VAL A 102 -2.59 -6.08 12.38
C VAL A 102 -1.74 -5.20 11.45
N GLN A 103 -2.21 -4.01 11.09
CA GLN A 103 -1.41 -3.04 10.32
C GLN A 103 -0.11 -2.67 11.05
N THR A 104 -0.15 -2.48 12.37
CA THR A 104 1.06 -2.30 13.18
C THR A 104 1.99 -3.53 13.10
N ALA A 105 1.46 -4.75 13.18
CA ALA A 105 2.25 -5.97 13.05
C ALA A 105 2.96 -6.05 11.68
N ILE A 106 2.24 -5.76 10.58
CA ILE A 106 2.79 -5.70 9.22
C ILE A 106 3.95 -4.68 9.15
N ASN A 107 3.76 -3.49 9.71
CA ASN A 107 4.80 -2.46 9.72
C ASN A 107 6.04 -2.88 10.53
N LEU A 108 5.86 -3.63 11.62
CA LEU A 108 6.97 -4.17 12.40
C LEU A 108 7.76 -5.23 11.62
N LEU A 109 7.06 -6.14 10.94
CA LEU A 109 7.69 -7.16 10.09
C LEU A 109 8.47 -6.52 8.94
N ARG A 110 7.90 -5.52 8.26
CA ARG A 110 8.62 -4.75 7.22
C ARG A 110 9.88 -4.05 7.74
N ARG A 111 9.99 -3.82 9.05
CA ARG A 111 11.19 -3.28 9.70
C ARG A 111 12.14 -4.37 10.23
N GLY A 112 11.93 -5.63 9.85
CA GLY A 112 12.77 -6.76 10.23
C GLY A 112 12.45 -7.35 11.60
N ALA A 113 11.31 -6.99 12.23
CA ALA A 113 10.89 -7.71 13.42
C ALA A 113 10.57 -9.17 13.06
N GLY A 114 10.92 -10.12 13.92
CA GLY A 114 10.43 -11.49 13.80
C GLY A 114 8.94 -11.57 14.14
N LEU A 115 8.27 -12.64 13.71
CA LEU A 115 6.82 -12.81 13.87
C LEU A 115 6.36 -12.80 15.34
N ASN A 116 7.13 -13.41 16.25
CA ASN A 116 6.89 -13.31 17.70
C ASN A 116 7.03 -11.88 18.24
N GLY A 117 8.03 -11.14 17.75
CA GLY A 117 8.25 -9.75 18.12
C GLY A 117 7.12 -8.84 17.62
N ALA A 118 6.65 -9.06 16.39
CA ALA A 118 5.51 -8.36 15.82
C ALA A 118 4.22 -8.63 16.59
N SER A 119 3.93 -9.90 16.93
CA SER A 119 2.78 -10.29 17.76
C SER A 119 2.79 -9.57 19.11
N ARG A 120 3.89 -9.68 19.86
CA ARG A 120 4.02 -9.09 21.20
C ARG A 120 3.85 -7.56 21.18
N ARG A 121 4.49 -6.88 20.24
CA ARG A 121 4.50 -5.40 20.16
C ARG A 121 3.19 -4.81 19.61
N SER A 122 2.51 -5.52 18.71
CA SER A 122 1.21 -5.10 18.18
C SER A 122 0.04 -5.50 19.10
N GLY A 123 0.26 -6.46 20.00
CA GLY A 123 -0.79 -7.06 20.81
C GLY A 123 -1.83 -7.82 19.96
N VAL A 124 -1.39 -8.38 18.82
CA VAL A 124 -2.15 -9.33 18.00
C VAL A 124 -1.72 -10.75 18.40
N PRO A 125 -2.65 -11.66 18.72
CA PRO A 125 -2.31 -13.05 19.02
C PRO A 125 -1.53 -13.71 17.88
N ARG A 126 -0.55 -14.55 18.24
CA ARG A 126 0.27 -15.27 17.25
C ARG A 126 -0.59 -16.11 16.30
N SER A 127 -1.59 -16.81 16.83
CA SER A 127 -2.56 -17.59 16.05
C SER A 127 -3.31 -16.77 15.01
N THR A 128 -3.68 -15.52 15.33
CA THR A 128 -4.32 -14.62 14.36
C THR A 128 -3.37 -14.27 13.22
N LEU A 129 -2.09 -14.00 13.53
CA LEU A 129 -1.10 -13.74 12.48
C LEU A 129 -0.80 -14.98 11.63
N ASP A 130 -0.75 -16.17 12.24
CA ASP A 130 -0.54 -17.43 11.51
C ASP A 130 -1.71 -17.72 10.56
N GLN A 131 -2.96 -17.48 11.01
CA GLN A 131 -4.15 -17.62 10.17
C GLN A 131 -4.16 -16.63 9.00
N LEU A 132 -3.79 -15.37 9.24
CA LEU A 132 -3.65 -14.37 8.18
C LEU A 132 -2.55 -14.77 7.19
N MET A 133 -1.42 -15.26 7.68
CA MET A 133 -0.33 -15.75 6.83
C MET A 133 -0.80 -16.93 5.97
N GLN A 134 -1.54 -17.89 6.54
CA GLN A 134 -2.09 -19.02 5.79
C GLN A 134 -3.02 -18.59 4.66
N TRP A 135 -3.90 -17.61 4.89
CA TRP A 135 -4.70 -17.02 3.81
C TRP A 135 -3.86 -16.22 2.81
N GLY A 136 -2.77 -15.62 3.28
CA GLY A 136 -1.79 -14.86 2.51
C GLY A 136 -1.00 -15.66 1.50
N GLN A 137 -0.67 -16.91 1.82
CA GLN A 137 0.16 -17.79 0.98
C GLN A 137 -0.46 -18.09 -0.38
N GLN A 138 -1.78 -17.91 -0.53
CA GLN A 138 -2.49 -18.10 -1.80
C GLN A 138 -2.44 -16.86 -2.71
N ARG A 139 -1.73 -15.79 -2.33
CA ARG A 139 -1.66 -14.57 -3.13
C ARG A 139 -0.94 -14.81 -4.47
N PRO A 140 -1.38 -14.17 -5.56
CA PRO A 140 -0.64 -14.19 -6.81
C PRO A 140 0.80 -13.71 -6.62
N GLY A 141 1.77 -14.46 -7.15
CA GLY A 141 3.19 -14.14 -6.99
C GLY A 141 3.76 -14.44 -5.60
N ALA A 142 3.05 -15.19 -4.75
CA ALA A 142 3.66 -15.83 -3.60
C ALA A 142 4.77 -16.78 -4.06
N SER A 143 5.93 -16.67 -3.42
CA SER A 143 7.00 -17.64 -3.62
C SER A 143 6.59 -18.97 -2.97
N PRO A 144 6.71 -20.12 -3.66
CA PRO A 144 6.33 -21.42 -3.10
C PRO A 144 7.27 -21.92 -2.00
N TYR A 145 8.32 -21.17 -1.65
CA TYR A 145 9.25 -21.56 -0.59
C TYR A 145 8.61 -21.39 0.79
N HIS A 146 8.48 -22.51 1.50
CA HIS A 146 8.02 -22.55 2.89
C HIS A 146 9.15 -22.11 3.81
N VAL A 147 8.91 -21.12 4.66
CA VAL A 147 9.83 -20.73 5.73
C VAL A 147 9.48 -21.59 6.94
N GLU A 148 10.22 -22.68 7.15
CA GLU A 148 10.10 -23.56 8.33
C GLU A 148 10.53 -22.87 9.63
#